data_AF-A0A0G0WN02-F1
#
_entry.id   AF-A0A0G0WN02-F1
#
_cell.length_a   1.000
_cell.length_b   1.000
_cell.length_c   1.000
_cell.angle_alpha   90.00
_cell.angle_beta   90.00
_cell.angle_gamma   90.00
#
_symmetry.space_group_name_H-M   'P 1'
#
loop_
_entity.id
_entity.type
_entity.pdbx_description
1 polymer ?
#
loop_
_entity_poly.entity_id
_entity_poly.type
_entity_poly.pdbx_seq_one_letter_code
_entity_poly.pdbx_strand_id
1 'polypeptide(L)'
;MRGDKILWNDQVKLIISDVDETVADLYVRAEPEMIQELTELLQEGVAVFFVTGQGLKSAQWRVIELLPQPLRSHILIGHCSGAEVWGYNSDGTLRSLPFYSVYNLSEEQKKKWRELVQQLVKEFNLKTYHTMPVKEFLKQVGNNPLSVMLEDRGPQITFEVVNGYDLTPEQASRLEATIPEIHSHYDLRVPILERAEELFNEENLPIAPHLAGVFAVDFIVKGVSKTTAVKRVLRDGSVLASLGLTQDDVSDPNRIEIWGDKFSTIRGGTDRYMSEALPSQVRSIDFREEDPKEFMSGYNVVVWSGIKHLHNGLLEYLQSRPK
;
A
#
# COMPACT_ATOMS: atom_id res chain seq x y z
N MET A 1 0.55 23.58 -19.49
CA MET A 1 -0.28 24.43 -18.61
C MET A 1 0.26 24.23 -17.21
N ARG A 2 0.80 25.26 -16.55
CA ARG A 2 1.08 25.14 -15.11
C ARG A 2 -0.29 25.07 -14.45
N GLY A 3 -0.66 23.87 -13.97
CA GLY A 3 -1.95 23.62 -13.33
C GLY A 3 -2.15 24.58 -12.15
N ASP A 4 -3.40 24.87 -11.84
CA ASP A 4 -3.75 25.70 -10.69
C ASP A 4 -3.04 25.20 -9.43
N LYS A 5 -2.50 26.15 -8.65
CA LYS A 5 -1.78 25.82 -7.41
C LYS A 5 -2.71 25.04 -6.49
N ILE A 6 -2.33 23.81 -6.15
CA ILE A 6 -3.08 23.00 -5.18
C ILE A 6 -2.92 23.65 -3.80
N LEU A 7 -4.04 24.02 -3.18
CA LEU A 7 -4.09 24.61 -1.84
C LEU A 7 -4.58 23.59 -0.81
N TRP A 8 -4.17 23.79 0.44
CA TRP A 8 -4.68 23.04 1.59
C TRP A 8 -6.22 23.07 1.66
N ASN A 9 -6.83 21.93 1.98
CA ASN A 9 -8.27 21.82 2.23
C ASN A 9 -8.56 22.04 3.72
N ASP A 10 -9.08 23.21 4.07
CA ASP A 10 -9.42 23.58 5.45
C ASP A 10 -10.67 22.88 6.00
N GLN A 11 -11.42 22.17 5.16
CA GLN A 11 -12.62 21.43 5.55
C GLN A 11 -12.36 19.94 5.81
N VAL A 12 -11.15 19.45 5.54
CA VAL A 12 -10.85 18.02 5.64
C VAL A 12 -11.07 17.50 7.07
N LYS A 13 -11.73 16.34 7.17
CA LYS A 13 -11.99 15.60 8.41
C LYS A 13 -11.40 14.20 8.37
N LEU A 14 -11.34 13.61 7.19
CA LEU A 14 -10.73 12.30 6.98
C LEU A 14 -9.76 12.36 5.81
N ILE A 15 -8.55 11.87 6.03
CA ILE A 15 -7.58 11.59 4.98
C ILE A 15 -7.47 10.10 4.80
N ILE A 16 -7.53 9.63 3.56
CA ILE A 16 -7.23 8.24 3.19
C ILE A 16 -5.91 8.26 2.44
N SER A 17 -4.87 7.62 2.99
CA SER A 17 -3.52 7.77 2.47
C SER A 17 -2.87 6.42 2.19
N ASP A 18 -2.13 6.31 1.09
CA ASP A 18 -1.07 5.30 1.02
C ASP A 18 0.06 5.65 2.02
N VAL A 19 1.01 4.73 2.20
CA VAL A 19 2.16 4.91 3.08
C VAL A 19 3.46 4.94 2.29
N ASP A 20 3.64 4.00 1.36
CA ASP A 20 4.88 3.84 0.59
C ASP A 20 5.02 4.97 -0.42
N GLU A 21 6.16 5.64 -0.42
CA GLU A 21 6.43 6.78 -1.31
C GLU A 21 5.43 7.96 -1.17
N THR A 22 4.47 7.88 -0.24
CA THR A 22 3.48 8.92 0.06
C THR A 22 3.71 9.53 1.44
N VAL A 23 3.82 8.71 2.49
CA VAL A 23 4.08 9.18 3.87
C VAL A 23 5.52 8.90 4.27
N ALA A 24 6.07 7.77 3.84
CA ALA A 24 7.43 7.37 4.10
C ALA A 24 8.02 6.65 2.88
N ASP A 25 9.33 6.75 2.69
CA ASP A 25 10.04 5.97 1.67
C ASP A 25 9.97 4.45 1.98
N LEU A 26 10.10 3.61 0.95
CA LEU A 26 9.87 2.16 1.01
C LEU A 26 10.81 1.48 2.04
N TYR A 27 10.21 0.82 3.04
CA TYR A 27 10.89 0.20 4.20
C TYR A 27 11.73 1.16 5.06
N VAL A 28 11.50 2.47 4.97
CA VAL A 28 12.18 3.49 5.78
C VAL A 28 11.17 4.14 6.73
N ARG A 29 11.63 4.55 7.91
CA ARG A 29 10.82 5.37 8.83
C ARG A 29 10.52 6.72 8.20
N ALA A 30 9.33 7.26 8.48
CA ALA A 30 9.00 8.62 8.13
C ALA A 30 9.99 9.60 8.78
N GLU A 31 10.31 10.67 8.05
CA GLU A 31 11.21 11.71 8.53
C GLU A 31 10.60 12.44 9.76
N PRO A 32 11.42 12.93 10.70
CA PRO A 32 10.93 13.64 11.88
C PRO A 32 9.96 14.79 11.55
N GLU A 33 10.23 15.53 10.48
CA GLU A 33 9.40 16.63 9.99
C GLU A 33 8.03 16.16 9.51
N MET A 34 7.96 14.99 8.84
CA MET A 34 6.70 14.36 8.47
C MET A 34 5.90 13.95 9.71
N ILE A 35 6.57 13.35 10.70
CA ILE A 35 5.93 12.96 11.97
C ILE A 35 5.42 14.17 12.74
N GLN A 36 6.15 15.30 12.70
CA GLN A 36 5.70 16.55 13.30
C GLN A 36 4.43 17.06 12.62
N GLU A 37 4.40 17.17 11.30
CA GLU A 37 3.22 17.68 10.57
C GLU A 37 2.00 16.77 10.70
N LEU A 38 2.19 15.45 10.70
CA LEU A 38 1.13 14.48 11.01
C LEU A 38 0.63 14.60 12.46
N THR A 39 1.52 14.90 13.40
CA THR A 39 1.14 15.14 14.80
C THR A 39 0.25 16.38 14.91
N GLU A 40 0.65 17.49 14.27
CA GLU A 40 -0.14 18.74 14.23
C GLU A 40 -1.52 18.49 13.60
N LEU A 41 -1.57 17.75 12.48
CA LEU A 41 -2.82 17.34 11.81
C LEU A 41 -3.76 16.53 12.70
N LEU A 42 -3.25 15.53 13.42
CA LEU A 42 -4.08 14.72 14.32
C LEU A 42 -4.57 15.54 15.53
N GLN A 43 -3.78 16.53 16.00
CA GLN A 43 -4.19 17.45 17.07
C GLN A 43 -5.32 18.39 16.66
N GLU A 44 -5.41 18.73 15.37
CA GLU A 44 -6.53 19.49 14.78
C GLU A 44 -7.82 18.66 14.68
N GLY A 45 -7.76 17.36 15.02
CA GLY A 45 -8.89 16.44 14.99
C GLY A 45 -9.18 15.85 13.61
N VAL A 46 -8.23 15.94 12.68
CA VAL A 46 -8.33 15.26 11.38
C VAL A 46 -7.95 13.79 11.56
N ALA A 47 -8.83 12.88 11.14
CA ALA A 47 -8.57 11.44 11.16
C ALA A 47 -7.78 10.99 9.94
N VAL A 48 -6.96 9.95 10.10
CA VAL A 48 -6.16 9.38 9.00
C VAL A 48 -6.41 7.89 8.88
N PHE A 49 -6.77 7.43 7.69
CA PHE A 49 -6.88 6.02 7.35
C PHE A 49 -5.77 5.65 6.37
N PHE A 50 -4.73 5.00 6.88
CA PHE A 50 -3.66 4.46 6.05
C PHE A 50 -4.12 3.18 5.36
N VAL A 51 -4.01 3.10 4.04
CA VAL A 51 -4.33 1.89 3.26
C VAL A 51 -3.13 1.49 2.42
N THR A 52 -2.40 0.47 2.87
CA THR A 52 -1.09 0.08 2.33
C THR A 52 -1.06 -1.40 1.93
N GLY A 53 -0.25 -1.73 0.92
CA GLY A 53 0.09 -3.11 0.58
C GLY A 53 0.97 -3.81 1.62
N GLN A 54 1.63 -3.04 2.50
CA GLN A 54 2.53 -3.56 3.53
C GLN A 54 1.77 -4.19 4.70
N GLY A 55 2.49 -4.96 5.51
CA GLY A 55 1.95 -5.55 6.75
C GLY A 55 1.76 -4.52 7.86
N LEU A 56 0.85 -4.81 8.80
CA LEU A 56 0.55 -3.94 9.96
C LEU A 56 1.80 -3.47 10.70
N LYS A 57 2.73 -4.39 11.00
CA LYS A 57 3.97 -4.09 11.73
C LYS A 57 4.85 -3.07 11.00
N SER A 58 4.90 -3.13 9.66
CA SER A 58 5.66 -2.18 8.85
C SER A 58 5.10 -0.77 8.99
N ALA A 59 3.79 -0.60 8.80
CA ALA A 59 3.13 0.70 8.98
C ALA A 59 3.30 1.25 10.42
N GLN A 60 3.18 0.38 11.42
CA GLN A 60 3.38 0.75 12.82
C GLN A 60 4.79 1.28 13.08
N TRP A 61 5.81 0.51 12.71
CA TRP A 61 7.21 0.87 12.95
C TRP A 61 7.66 2.11 12.17
N ARG A 62 7.13 2.32 10.96
CA ARG A 62 7.54 3.42 10.07
C ARG A 62 6.90 4.75 10.40
N VAL A 63 5.65 4.73 10.89
CA VAL A 63 4.85 5.94 11.07
C VAL A 63 4.25 5.98 12.47
N ILE A 64 3.43 4.99 12.82
CA ILE A 64 2.49 5.13 13.95
C ILE A 64 3.18 5.13 15.31
N GLU A 65 4.20 4.31 15.50
CA GLU A 65 4.96 4.25 16.74
C GLU A 65 5.76 5.53 17.01
N LEU A 66 6.01 6.33 15.98
CA LEU A 66 6.68 7.62 16.07
C LEU A 66 5.73 8.75 16.51
N LEU A 67 4.41 8.54 16.38
CA LEU A 67 3.38 9.50 16.80
C LEU A 67 3.08 9.36 18.31
N PRO A 68 2.73 10.47 18.99
CA PRO A 68 2.26 10.44 20.37
C PRO A 68 1.09 9.46 20.55
N GLN A 69 1.18 8.59 21.57
CA GLN A 69 0.23 7.50 21.74
C GLN A 69 -1.24 7.96 21.75
N PRO A 70 -1.67 8.99 22.50
CA PRO A 70 -3.09 9.38 22.54
C PRO A 70 -3.69 9.74 21.18
N LEU A 71 -2.88 10.28 20.26
CA LEU A 71 -3.33 10.71 18.93
C LEU A 71 -3.61 9.53 17.99
N ARG A 72 -3.09 8.33 18.31
CA ARG A 72 -3.31 7.12 17.49
C ARG A 72 -4.78 6.70 17.44
N SER A 73 -5.60 7.15 18.39
CA SER A 73 -7.06 6.95 18.39
C SER A 73 -7.74 7.52 17.14
N HIS A 74 -7.12 8.49 16.45
CA HIS A 74 -7.60 9.07 15.20
C HIS A 74 -7.05 8.36 13.95
N ILE A 75 -6.49 7.15 14.09
CA ILE A 75 -5.84 6.43 13.00
C ILE A 75 -6.48 5.06 12.76
N LEU A 76 -6.68 4.73 11.48
CA LEU A 76 -6.92 3.37 11.00
C LEU A 76 -5.78 2.89 10.11
N ILE A 77 -5.56 1.58 10.09
CA ILE A 77 -4.56 0.92 9.23
C ILE A 77 -5.22 -0.24 8.49
N GLY A 78 -5.43 -0.06 7.19
CA GLY A 78 -5.83 -1.08 6.23
C GLY A 78 -4.57 -1.70 5.65
N HIS A 79 -4.09 -2.78 6.25
CA HIS A 79 -2.84 -3.42 5.83
C HIS A 79 -3.11 -4.56 4.84
N CYS A 80 -2.08 -4.96 4.08
CA CYS A 80 -2.20 -5.93 3.00
C CYS A 80 -3.34 -5.57 2.03
N SER A 81 -3.31 -4.36 1.49
CA SER A 81 -4.36 -3.78 0.63
C SER A 81 -5.75 -3.74 1.28
N GLY A 82 -5.79 -3.70 2.62
CA GLY A 82 -7.03 -3.69 3.39
C GLY A 82 -7.66 -5.08 3.59
N ALA A 83 -6.87 -6.15 3.53
CA ALA A 83 -7.32 -7.47 3.97
C ALA A 83 -7.80 -7.47 5.42
N GLU A 84 -7.17 -6.63 6.26
CA GLU A 84 -7.70 -6.27 7.56
C GLU A 84 -7.60 -4.77 7.79
N VAL A 85 -8.53 -4.25 8.59
CA VAL A 85 -8.50 -2.86 9.08
C VAL A 85 -8.39 -2.87 10.58
N TRP A 86 -7.27 -2.32 11.07
CA TRP A 86 -6.97 -2.15 12.48
C TRP A 86 -7.14 -0.70 12.89
N GLY A 87 -7.35 -0.48 14.19
CA GLY A 87 -7.37 0.84 14.79
C GLY A 87 -7.02 0.76 16.26
N TYR A 88 -7.21 1.87 16.96
CA TYR A 88 -6.73 2.06 18.31
C TYR A 88 -7.89 2.34 19.28
N ASN A 89 -7.67 2.04 20.56
CA ASN A 89 -8.55 2.45 21.64
C ASN A 89 -8.37 3.95 21.93
N SER A 90 -9.22 4.53 22.78
CA SER A 90 -9.16 5.95 23.15
C SER A 90 -7.86 6.36 23.85
N ASP A 91 -7.14 5.41 24.47
CA ASP A 91 -5.82 5.63 25.06
C ASP A 91 -4.67 5.46 24.06
N GLY A 92 -4.98 5.21 22.79
CA GLY A 92 -4.01 5.03 21.72
C GLY A 92 -3.33 3.65 21.69
N THR A 93 -3.79 2.69 22.48
CA THR A 93 -3.34 1.29 22.38
C THR A 93 -4.00 0.59 21.20
N LEU A 94 -3.26 -0.30 20.52
CA LEU A 94 -3.84 -1.07 19.42
C LEU A 94 -4.97 -1.95 19.97
N ARG A 95 -6.09 -2.03 19.24
CA ARG A 95 -7.18 -2.95 19.57
C ARG A 95 -6.68 -4.40 19.58
N SER A 96 -7.33 -5.24 20.38
CA SER A 96 -7.03 -6.69 20.43
C SER A 96 -7.51 -7.45 19.19
N LEU A 97 -8.45 -6.88 18.43
CA LEU A 97 -9.01 -7.43 17.20
C LEU A 97 -9.18 -6.31 16.16
N PRO A 98 -9.05 -6.65 14.86
CA PRO A 98 -9.33 -5.69 13.80
C PRO A 98 -10.82 -5.35 13.77
N PHE A 99 -11.15 -4.18 13.22
CA PHE A 99 -12.54 -3.82 12.89
C PHE A 99 -13.11 -4.70 11.77
N TYR A 100 -12.23 -5.14 10.88
CA TYR A 100 -12.57 -5.92 9.71
C TYR A 100 -11.41 -6.85 9.34
N SER A 101 -11.71 -8.09 8.97
CA SER A 101 -10.75 -9.03 8.43
C SER A 101 -11.44 -9.94 7.42
N VAL A 102 -10.84 -10.11 6.24
CA VAL A 102 -11.20 -11.19 5.31
C VAL A 102 -10.30 -12.40 5.46
N TYR A 103 -9.38 -12.39 6.43
CA TYR A 103 -8.45 -13.48 6.67
C TYR A 103 -9.11 -14.62 7.44
N ASN A 104 -10.17 -15.20 6.86
CA ASN A 104 -11.01 -16.23 7.45
C ASN A 104 -10.60 -17.65 7.03
N LEU A 105 -9.33 -17.87 6.73
CA LEU A 105 -8.81 -19.20 6.37
C LEU A 105 -8.76 -20.12 7.60
N SER A 106 -9.03 -21.41 7.37
CA SER A 106 -8.74 -22.47 8.36
C SER A 106 -7.23 -22.60 8.58
N GLU A 107 -6.82 -23.18 9.72
CA GLU A 107 -5.40 -23.42 10.00
C GLU A 107 -4.77 -24.38 8.98
N GLU A 108 -5.54 -25.35 8.47
CA GLU A 108 -5.12 -26.24 7.40
C GLU A 108 -4.84 -25.48 6.11
N GLN A 109 -5.72 -24.57 5.69
CA GLN A 109 -5.51 -23.73 4.51
C GLN A 109 -4.30 -22.80 4.69
N LYS A 110 -4.14 -22.20 5.87
CA LYS A 110 -2.99 -21.34 6.19
C LYS A 110 -1.68 -22.10 6.10
N LYS A 111 -1.64 -23.32 6.64
CA LYS A 111 -0.46 -24.20 6.58
C LYS A 111 -0.16 -24.60 5.14
N LYS A 112 -1.18 -25.07 4.41
CA LYS A 112 -1.02 -25.50 3.02
C LYS A 112 -0.54 -24.37 2.11
N TRP A 113 -1.08 -23.17 2.27
CA TRP A 113 -0.63 -22.00 1.55
C TRP A 113 0.87 -21.73 1.76
N ARG A 114 1.34 -21.76 3.02
CA ARG A 114 2.77 -21.57 3.34
C ARG A 114 3.64 -22.67 2.77
N GLU A 115 3.18 -23.92 2.77
CA GLU A 115 3.88 -25.04 2.13
C GLU A 115 4.04 -24.80 0.62
N LEU A 116 3.00 -24.35 -0.07
CA LEU A 116 3.06 -24.03 -1.51
C LEU A 116 3.99 -22.85 -1.80
N VAL A 117 4.02 -21.82 -0.94
CA VAL A 117 5.01 -20.74 -1.08
C VAL A 117 6.44 -21.27 -0.94
N GLN A 118 6.70 -22.18 0.00
CA GLN A 118 8.02 -22.82 0.11
C GLN A 118 8.34 -23.73 -1.08
N GLN A 119 7.33 -24.36 -1.67
CA GLN A 119 7.49 -25.09 -2.93
C GLN A 119 7.92 -24.16 -4.06
N LEU A 120 7.31 -22.98 -4.21
CA LEU A 120 7.74 -21.98 -5.20
C LEU A 120 9.19 -21.53 -4.97
N VAL A 121 9.58 -21.25 -3.72
CA VAL A 121 10.97 -20.90 -3.36
C VAL A 121 11.93 -21.98 -3.86
N LYS A 122 11.59 -23.26 -3.67
CA LYS A 122 12.41 -24.39 -4.10
C LYS A 122 12.41 -24.58 -5.62
N GLU A 123 11.24 -24.56 -6.27
CA GLU A 123 11.10 -24.78 -7.72
C GLU A 123 11.87 -23.73 -8.53
N PHE A 124 11.85 -22.47 -8.10
CA PHE A 124 12.55 -21.37 -8.76
C PHE A 124 13.97 -21.13 -8.22
N ASN A 125 14.47 -21.99 -7.32
CA ASN A 125 15.79 -21.85 -6.68
C ASN A 125 16.00 -20.46 -6.03
N LEU A 126 14.95 -19.89 -5.44
CA LEU A 126 15.00 -18.56 -4.85
C LEU A 126 15.79 -18.56 -3.54
N LYS A 127 16.61 -17.53 -3.35
CA LYS A 127 17.27 -17.25 -2.08
C LYS A 127 16.52 -16.14 -1.35
N THR A 128 15.87 -16.51 -0.25
CA THR A 128 15.00 -15.60 0.50
C THR A 128 15.74 -14.80 1.56
N TYR A 129 15.37 -13.53 1.70
CA TYR A 129 15.86 -12.60 2.72
C TYR A 129 14.69 -11.94 3.44
N HIS A 130 14.91 -11.41 4.65
CA HIS A 130 13.93 -10.53 5.29
C HIS A 130 13.80 -9.22 4.51
N THR A 131 12.64 -8.58 4.57
CA THR A 131 12.41 -7.26 3.99
C THR A 131 13.30 -6.22 4.65
N MET A 132 13.90 -5.36 3.83
CA MET A 132 14.81 -4.30 4.23
C MET A 132 14.82 -3.20 3.14
N PRO A 133 15.38 -2.01 3.41
CA PRO A 133 15.55 -0.99 2.38
C PRO A 133 16.27 -1.55 1.15
N VAL A 134 15.78 -1.20 -0.06
CA VAL A 134 16.30 -1.73 -1.33
C VAL A 134 17.82 -1.54 -1.46
N LYS A 135 18.34 -0.39 -1.04
CA LYS A 135 19.79 -0.11 -1.05
C LYS A 135 20.59 -1.07 -0.17
N GLU A 136 20.04 -1.51 0.96
CA GLU A 136 20.70 -2.47 1.85
C GLU A 136 20.65 -3.88 1.26
N PHE A 137 19.49 -4.26 0.72
CA PHE A 137 19.32 -5.53 0.03
C PHE A 137 20.32 -5.70 -1.12
N LEU A 138 20.44 -4.70 -2.00
CA LEU A 138 21.37 -4.71 -3.13
C LEU A 138 22.84 -4.78 -2.69
N LYS A 139 23.21 -4.12 -1.58
CA LYS A 139 24.56 -4.24 -1.00
C LYS A 139 24.84 -5.66 -0.50
N GLN A 140 23.85 -6.33 0.06
CA GLN A 140 23.99 -7.66 0.63
C GLN A 140 24.03 -8.77 -0.43
N VAL A 141 23.23 -8.65 -1.49
CA VAL A 141 23.00 -9.73 -2.46
C VAL A 141 23.59 -9.47 -3.84
N GLY A 142 24.05 -8.24 -4.10
CA GLY A 142 24.45 -7.80 -5.43
C GLY A 142 23.28 -7.82 -6.41
N ASN A 143 23.57 -8.21 -7.65
CA ASN A 143 22.60 -8.22 -8.76
C ASN A 143 22.05 -9.63 -9.05
N ASN A 144 21.99 -10.53 -8.05
CA ASN A 144 21.47 -11.88 -8.25
C ASN A 144 19.94 -11.86 -8.45
N PRO A 145 19.41 -12.25 -9.63
CA PRO A 145 17.97 -12.25 -9.91
C PRO A 145 17.15 -13.17 -9.00
N LEU A 146 17.76 -14.25 -8.51
CA LEU A 146 17.09 -15.25 -7.68
C LEU A 146 17.08 -14.88 -6.19
N SER A 147 17.75 -13.80 -5.80
CA SER A 147 17.62 -13.26 -4.44
C SER A 147 16.33 -12.47 -4.34
N VAL A 148 15.45 -12.84 -3.42
CA VAL A 148 14.15 -12.18 -3.17
C VAL A 148 14.00 -11.84 -1.69
N MET A 149 13.32 -10.75 -1.37
CA MET A 149 12.83 -10.56 0.00
C MET A 149 11.48 -11.27 0.15
N LEU A 150 11.29 -12.01 1.24
CA LEU A 150 10.07 -12.75 1.53
C LEU A 150 9.49 -12.24 2.85
N GLU A 151 8.22 -11.85 2.83
CA GLU A 151 7.49 -11.47 4.04
C GLU A 151 6.14 -12.18 4.09
N ASP A 152 5.89 -12.90 5.20
CA ASP A 152 4.57 -13.41 5.55
C ASP A 152 3.89 -12.43 6.51
N ARG A 153 2.89 -11.71 5.99
CA ARG A 153 2.17 -10.67 6.71
C ARG A 153 0.89 -11.19 7.38
N GLY A 154 0.58 -12.48 7.24
CA GLY A 154 -0.68 -13.09 7.66
C GLY A 154 -1.63 -13.29 6.47
N PRO A 155 -2.48 -12.31 6.12
CA PRO A 155 -3.42 -12.41 5.00
C PRO A 155 -2.80 -12.21 3.62
N GLN A 156 -1.50 -11.89 3.57
CA GLN A 156 -0.71 -11.71 2.36
C GLN A 156 0.69 -12.27 2.60
N ILE A 157 1.24 -12.92 1.59
CA ILE A 157 2.66 -13.30 1.54
C ILE A 157 3.24 -12.66 0.29
N THR A 158 4.37 -11.98 0.41
CA THR A 158 4.95 -11.19 -0.68
C THR A 158 6.36 -11.66 -1.00
N PHE A 159 6.65 -11.78 -2.30
CA PHE A 159 8.02 -11.81 -2.82
C PHE A 159 8.38 -10.45 -3.42
N GLU A 160 9.41 -9.80 -2.87
CA GLU A 160 10.03 -8.61 -3.47
C GLU A 160 11.16 -9.07 -4.39
N VAL A 161 10.92 -9.04 -5.70
CA VAL A 161 11.80 -9.58 -6.75
C VAL A 161 12.66 -8.44 -7.33
N VAL A 162 13.34 -7.69 -6.46
CA VAL A 162 14.09 -6.46 -6.77
C VAL A 162 15.06 -6.61 -7.95
N ASN A 163 15.74 -7.75 -8.05
CA ASN A 163 16.73 -7.99 -9.11
C ASN A 163 16.19 -8.77 -10.30
N GLY A 164 14.93 -9.22 -10.25
CA GLY A 164 14.37 -10.17 -11.23
C GLY A 164 13.23 -9.62 -12.06
N TYR A 165 12.85 -8.35 -11.90
CA TYR A 165 11.68 -7.76 -12.58
C TYR A 165 11.98 -6.98 -13.88
N ASP A 166 13.26 -6.73 -14.15
CA ASP A 166 13.74 -6.05 -15.35
C ASP A 166 15.11 -6.65 -15.75
N LEU A 167 15.07 -7.87 -16.28
CA LEU A 167 16.25 -8.64 -16.64
C LEU A 167 16.66 -8.36 -18.09
N THR A 168 17.97 -8.24 -18.29
CA THR A 168 18.58 -8.28 -19.63
C THR A 168 18.46 -9.69 -20.24
N PRO A 169 18.53 -9.82 -21.58
CA PRO A 169 18.55 -11.13 -22.24
C PRO A 169 19.66 -12.05 -21.70
N GLU A 170 20.84 -11.50 -21.42
CA GLU A 170 21.97 -12.25 -20.88
C GLU A 170 21.69 -12.75 -19.45
N GLN A 171 21.02 -11.97 -18.61
CA GLN A 171 20.63 -12.42 -17.27
C GLN A 171 19.54 -13.49 -17.34
N ALA A 172 18.51 -13.28 -18.17
CA ALA A 172 17.42 -14.23 -18.34
C ALA A 172 17.92 -15.59 -18.86
N SER A 173 18.82 -15.58 -19.85
CA SER A 173 19.40 -16.82 -20.43
C SER A 173 20.21 -17.68 -19.44
N ARG A 174 20.63 -17.11 -18.30
CA ARG A 174 21.36 -17.83 -17.25
C ARG A 174 20.43 -18.49 -16.24
N LEU A 175 19.14 -18.19 -16.28
CA LEU A 175 18.15 -18.79 -15.40
C LEU A 175 17.65 -20.10 -16.04
N GLU A 176 17.44 -21.11 -15.20
CA GLU A 176 16.92 -22.41 -15.65
C GLU A 176 15.45 -22.33 -16.10
N ALA A 177 14.70 -21.35 -15.58
CA ALA A 177 13.32 -21.09 -15.95
C ALA A 177 13.23 -20.27 -17.25
N THR A 178 12.23 -20.59 -18.08
CA THR A 178 11.90 -19.76 -19.24
C THR A 178 11.25 -18.47 -18.75
N ILE A 179 11.93 -17.35 -18.91
CA ILE A 179 11.40 -16.04 -18.53
C ILE A 179 10.77 -15.39 -19.76
N PRO A 180 9.48 -15.00 -19.72
CA PRO A 180 8.85 -14.33 -20.84
C PRO A 180 9.37 -12.89 -20.98
N GLU A 181 9.42 -12.42 -22.23
CA GLU A 181 9.68 -11.01 -22.54
C GLU A 181 8.36 -10.24 -22.49
N ILE A 182 8.30 -9.20 -21.66
CA ILE A 182 7.16 -8.31 -21.49
C ILE A 182 7.65 -6.88 -21.67
N HIS A 183 7.05 -6.16 -22.62
CA HIS A 183 7.41 -4.77 -22.92
C HIS A 183 8.91 -4.54 -23.20
N SER A 184 9.60 -5.51 -23.81
CA SER A 184 11.05 -5.50 -24.13
C SER A 184 12.00 -5.83 -22.96
N HIS A 185 11.48 -6.36 -21.87
CA HIS A 185 12.24 -6.75 -20.68
C HIS A 185 11.83 -8.15 -20.20
N TYR A 186 12.74 -8.87 -19.55
CA TYR A 186 12.44 -10.20 -18.99
C TYR A 186 12.06 -10.10 -17.51
N ASP A 187 10.95 -10.73 -17.10
CA ASP A 187 10.41 -10.58 -15.74
C ASP A 187 10.15 -11.94 -15.06
N LEU A 188 10.98 -12.26 -14.06
CA LEU A 188 10.90 -13.50 -13.26
C LEU A 188 9.60 -13.62 -12.47
N ARG A 189 8.90 -12.52 -12.22
CA ARG A 189 7.65 -12.51 -11.46
C ARG A 189 6.53 -13.24 -12.19
N VAL A 190 6.51 -13.18 -13.52
CA VAL A 190 5.45 -13.74 -14.35
C VAL A 190 5.37 -15.27 -14.23
N PRO A 191 6.46 -16.03 -14.45
CA PRO A 191 6.39 -17.48 -14.29
C PRO A 191 6.15 -17.89 -12.83
N ILE A 192 6.65 -17.11 -11.83
CA ILE A 192 6.31 -17.35 -10.41
C ILE A 192 4.81 -17.19 -10.17
N LEU A 193 4.21 -16.13 -10.72
CA LEU A 193 2.79 -15.81 -10.60
C LEU A 193 1.93 -16.91 -11.24
N GLU A 194 2.24 -17.30 -12.46
CA GLU A 194 1.52 -18.35 -13.20
C GLU A 194 1.59 -19.68 -12.43
N ARG A 195 2.79 -20.06 -11.97
CA ARG A 195 2.96 -21.30 -11.20
C ARG A 195 2.25 -21.26 -9.85
N ALA A 196 2.24 -20.10 -9.18
CA ALA A 196 1.49 -19.92 -7.94
C ALA A 196 -0.02 -20.07 -8.16
N GLU A 197 -0.55 -19.53 -9.25
CA GLU A 197 -1.97 -19.63 -9.60
C GLU A 197 -2.39 -21.09 -9.81
N GLU A 198 -1.58 -21.87 -10.55
CA GLU A 198 -1.80 -23.31 -10.72
C GLU A 198 -1.87 -24.03 -9.37
N LEU A 199 -0.84 -23.87 -8.54
CA LEU A 199 -0.75 -24.54 -7.23
C LEU A 199 -1.91 -24.17 -6.30
N PHE A 200 -2.31 -22.90 -6.25
CA PHE A 200 -3.43 -22.48 -5.41
C PHE A 200 -4.76 -23.01 -5.92
N ASN A 201 -4.96 -23.10 -7.24
CA ASN A 201 -6.18 -23.64 -7.83
C ASN A 201 -6.27 -25.17 -7.65
N GLU A 202 -5.17 -25.91 -7.82
CA GLU A 202 -5.10 -27.36 -7.59
C GLU A 202 -5.51 -27.74 -6.15
N GLU A 203 -5.10 -26.92 -5.18
CA GLU A 203 -5.39 -27.12 -3.75
C GLU A 203 -6.65 -26.37 -3.29
N ASN A 204 -7.38 -25.77 -4.23
CA ASN A 204 -8.63 -25.04 -4.01
C ASN A 204 -8.51 -23.96 -2.90
N LEU A 205 -7.35 -23.31 -2.82
CA LEU A 205 -7.08 -22.24 -1.88
C LEU A 205 -7.71 -20.94 -2.40
N PRO A 206 -8.37 -20.14 -1.53
CA PRO A 206 -8.93 -18.85 -1.92
C PRO A 206 -7.85 -17.75 -1.96
N ILE A 207 -6.68 -18.07 -2.54
CA ILE A 207 -5.54 -17.17 -2.69
C ILE A 207 -5.37 -16.87 -4.18
N ALA A 208 -5.03 -15.63 -4.51
CA ALA A 208 -4.67 -15.21 -5.85
C ALA A 208 -3.29 -14.54 -5.83
N PRO A 209 -2.43 -14.85 -6.82
CA PRO A 209 -1.19 -14.13 -7.01
C PRO A 209 -1.44 -12.86 -7.85
N HIS A 210 -0.74 -11.77 -7.54
CA HIS A 210 -0.83 -10.51 -8.26
C HIS A 210 0.55 -9.85 -8.37
N LEU A 211 0.82 -9.20 -9.51
CA LEU A 211 1.94 -8.26 -9.58
C LEU A 211 1.60 -7.03 -8.76
N ALA A 212 2.48 -6.64 -7.86
CA ALA A 212 2.28 -5.53 -6.94
C ALA A 212 3.48 -4.57 -6.96
N GLY A 213 3.19 -3.27 -6.80
CA GLY A 213 4.20 -2.23 -6.83
C GLY A 213 5.04 -2.24 -8.11
N VAL A 214 6.35 -2.02 -7.96
CA VAL A 214 7.30 -2.03 -9.07
C VAL A 214 7.87 -3.42 -9.31
N PHE A 215 8.17 -4.18 -8.24
CA PHE A 215 8.95 -5.41 -8.31
C PHE A 215 8.42 -6.56 -7.44
N ALA A 216 7.19 -6.47 -6.94
CA ALA A 216 6.65 -7.48 -6.03
C ALA A 216 5.69 -8.47 -6.72
N VAL A 217 5.58 -9.66 -6.13
CA VAL A 217 4.47 -10.60 -6.34
C VAL A 217 3.80 -10.82 -4.99
N ASP A 218 2.53 -10.45 -4.92
CA ASP A 218 1.70 -10.64 -3.73
C ASP A 218 0.85 -11.90 -3.91
N PHE A 219 0.86 -12.77 -2.92
CA PHE A 219 -0.10 -13.86 -2.75
C PHE A 219 -1.11 -13.40 -1.70
N ILE A 220 -2.37 -13.23 -2.06
CA ILE A 220 -3.37 -12.60 -1.18
C ILE A 220 -4.71 -13.33 -1.23
N VAL A 221 -5.48 -13.24 -0.15
CA VAL A 221 -6.86 -13.74 -0.13
C VAL A 221 -7.68 -13.08 -1.24
N LYS A 222 -8.41 -13.89 -2.03
CA LYS A 222 -9.27 -13.42 -3.13
C LYS A 222 -10.29 -12.40 -2.63
N GLY A 223 -10.48 -11.32 -3.39
CA GLY A 223 -11.46 -10.27 -3.09
C GLY A 223 -10.94 -9.13 -2.20
N VAL A 224 -9.67 -9.16 -1.80
CA VAL A 224 -9.01 -8.03 -1.14
C VAL A 224 -8.74 -6.91 -2.15
N SER A 225 -9.10 -5.67 -1.79
CA SER A 225 -8.67 -4.46 -2.49
C SER A 225 -8.80 -3.25 -1.58
N LYS A 226 -8.03 -2.19 -1.87
CA LYS A 226 -8.15 -0.89 -1.19
C LYS A 226 -9.60 -0.36 -1.27
N THR A 227 -10.28 -0.58 -2.41
CA THR A 227 -11.67 -0.19 -2.61
C THR A 227 -12.62 -0.82 -1.61
N THR A 228 -12.52 -2.14 -1.42
CA THR A 228 -13.41 -2.87 -0.51
C THR A 228 -13.21 -2.43 0.93
N ALA A 229 -11.96 -2.22 1.34
CA ALA A 229 -11.62 -1.79 2.70
C ALA A 229 -12.18 -0.39 3.00
N VAL A 230 -11.94 0.58 2.10
CA VAL A 230 -12.50 1.94 2.24
C VAL A 230 -14.02 1.92 2.28
N LYS A 231 -14.69 1.23 1.34
CA LYS A 231 -16.16 1.15 1.35
C LYS A 231 -16.72 0.56 2.64
N ARG A 232 -16.06 -0.45 3.22
CA ARG A 232 -16.52 -1.06 4.47
C ARG A 232 -16.36 -0.12 5.67
N VAL A 233 -15.19 0.50 5.82
CA VAL A 233 -14.90 1.45 6.91
C VAL A 233 -15.89 2.59 6.90
N LEU A 234 -16.12 3.22 5.75
CA LEU A 234 -16.98 4.41 5.65
C LEU A 234 -18.46 4.10 5.86
N ARG A 235 -18.89 2.84 5.69
CA ARG A 235 -20.27 2.42 5.95
C ARG A 235 -20.52 1.99 7.39
N ASP A 236 -19.46 1.75 8.17
CA ASP A 236 -19.57 1.28 9.54
C ASP A 236 -19.54 2.46 10.52
N GLY A 237 -20.72 2.82 11.02
CA GLY A 237 -20.85 3.90 12.00
C GLY A 237 -20.06 3.69 13.29
N SER A 238 -19.78 2.44 13.69
CA SER A 238 -18.97 2.16 14.88
C SER A 238 -17.48 2.44 14.65
N VAL A 239 -17.00 2.16 13.43
CA VAL A 239 -15.63 2.48 13.02
C VAL A 239 -15.46 3.99 12.91
N LEU A 240 -16.39 4.70 12.27
CA LEU A 240 -16.35 6.17 12.18
C LEU A 240 -16.38 6.83 13.56
N ALA A 241 -17.29 6.38 14.44
CA ALA A 241 -17.37 6.92 15.79
C ALA A 241 -16.06 6.72 16.57
N SER A 242 -15.33 5.63 16.32
CA SER A 242 -14.02 5.41 16.96
C SER A 242 -12.95 6.42 16.53
N LEU A 243 -13.10 7.02 15.35
CA LEU A 243 -12.25 8.10 14.83
C LEU A 243 -12.73 9.50 15.24
N GLY A 244 -13.88 9.61 15.91
CA GLY A 244 -14.54 10.89 16.16
C GLY A 244 -15.29 11.44 14.94
N LEU A 245 -15.61 10.60 13.95
CA LEU A 245 -16.32 10.97 12.73
C LEU A 245 -17.78 10.54 12.75
N THR A 246 -18.60 11.22 11.97
CA THR A 246 -19.99 10.87 11.68
C THR A 246 -20.17 10.43 10.23
N GLN A 247 -21.34 9.87 9.89
CA GLN A 247 -21.68 9.56 8.49
C GLN A 247 -21.73 10.83 7.62
N ASP A 248 -22.15 11.96 8.19
CA ASP A 248 -22.21 13.23 7.47
C ASP A 248 -20.80 13.68 7.06
N ASP A 249 -19.80 13.50 7.93
CA ASP A 249 -18.40 13.85 7.66
C ASP A 249 -17.80 13.08 6.48
N VAL A 250 -18.27 11.86 6.22
CA VAL A 250 -17.77 11.01 5.12
C VAL A 250 -18.70 10.99 3.92
N SER A 251 -19.83 11.68 3.98
CA SER A 251 -20.77 11.84 2.87
C SER A 251 -20.49 13.09 2.02
N ASP A 252 -19.86 14.12 2.62
CA ASP A 252 -19.46 15.35 1.96
C ASP A 252 -18.07 15.18 1.30
N PRO A 253 -17.98 15.24 -0.04
CA PRO A 253 -16.71 15.06 -0.73
C PRO A 253 -15.62 16.07 -0.35
N ASN A 254 -15.97 17.24 0.18
CA ASN A 254 -14.99 18.26 0.58
C ASN A 254 -14.34 17.96 1.95
N ARG A 255 -14.90 17.03 2.72
CA ARG A 255 -14.36 16.63 4.04
C ARG A 255 -13.45 15.42 3.97
N ILE A 256 -13.31 14.83 2.78
CA ILE A 256 -12.41 13.70 2.54
C ILE A 256 -11.33 14.12 1.55
N GLU A 257 -10.10 13.69 1.79
CA GLU A 257 -9.02 13.78 0.82
C GLU A 257 -8.30 12.44 0.70
N ILE A 258 -7.82 12.13 -0.51
CA ILE A 258 -7.04 10.93 -0.77
C ILE A 258 -5.61 11.33 -1.12
N TRP A 259 -4.63 10.70 -0.48
CA TRP A 259 -3.20 10.91 -0.73
C TRP A 259 -2.57 9.63 -1.25
N GLY A 260 -1.80 9.73 -2.31
CA GLY A 260 -1.08 8.61 -2.90
C GLY A 260 0.02 9.07 -3.85
N ASP A 261 0.69 8.11 -4.46
CA ASP A 261 1.77 8.34 -5.42
C ASP A 261 1.58 7.58 -6.74
N LYS A 262 0.47 6.84 -6.88
CA LYS A 262 0.24 6.02 -8.08
C LYS A 262 -1.24 5.86 -8.42
N PHE A 263 -1.78 6.77 -9.23
CA PHE A 263 -3.17 6.79 -9.71
C PHE A 263 -3.36 6.37 -11.18
N SER A 264 -2.29 6.26 -11.97
CA SER A 264 -2.36 5.88 -13.39
C SER A 264 -3.11 4.56 -13.62
N THR A 265 -4.08 4.58 -14.56
CA THR A 265 -4.80 3.39 -15.01
C THR A 265 -3.97 2.52 -15.96
N ILE A 266 -2.95 3.10 -16.61
CA ILE A 266 -2.10 2.44 -17.59
C ILE A 266 -0.89 1.79 -16.91
N ARG A 267 -0.31 2.44 -15.90
CA ARG A 267 0.92 1.98 -15.20
C ARG A 267 0.65 1.23 -13.91
N GLY A 268 -0.56 0.69 -13.76
CA GLY A 268 -0.92 -0.14 -12.60
C GLY A 268 -0.93 0.63 -11.28
N GLY A 269 -1.47 1.85 -11.28
CA GLY A 269 -1.60 2.69 -10.08
C GLY A 269 -2.62 2.15 -9.10
N THR A 270 -2.13 1.61 -7.98
CA THR A 270 -2.96 0.94 -6.97
C THR A 270 -3.75 1.91 -6.10
N ASP A 271 -3.39 3.20 -6.06
CA ASP A 271 -4.05 4.18 -5.21
C ASP A 271 -5.38 4.66 -5.78
N ARG A 272 -5.57 4.53 -7.12
CA ARG A 272 -6.85 4.81 -7.77
C ARG A 272 -8.01 4.03 -7.16
N TYR A 273 -7.73 2.84 -6.61
CA TYR A 273 -8.74 2.00 -5.97
C TYR A 273 -9.30 2.64 -4.68
N MET A 274 -8.56 3.55 -4.03
CA MET A 274 -9.10 4.38 -2.96
C MET A 274 -10.09 5.41 -3.52
N SER A 275 -9.79 6.04 -4.66
CA SER A 275 -10.71 6.97 -5.34
C SER A 275 -11.98 6.27 -5.82
N GLU A 276 -11.88 5.07 -6.40
CA GLU A 276 -13.02 4.23 -6.82
C GLU A 276 -13.95 3.83 -5.65
N ALA A 277 -13.48 3.98 -4.41
CA ALA A 277 -14.27 3.73 -3.21
C ALA A 277 -15.26 4.86 -2.88
N LEU A 278 -15.04 6.04 -3.45
CA LEU A 278 -15.63 7.30 -3.04
C LEU A 278 -16.33 8.02 -4.21
N PRO A 279 -17.19 9.03 -3.93
CA PRO A 279 -17.71 9.90 -4.97
C PRO A 279 -16.58 10.55 -5.76
N SER A 280 -16.75 10.69 -7.08
CA SER A 280 -15.71 11.15 -7.98
C SER A 280 -15.26 12.60 -7.74
N GLN A 281 -16.05 13.36 -6.95
CA GLN A 281 -15.75 14.72 -6.53
C GLN A 281 -14.67 14.80 -5.43
N VAL A 282 -14.46 13.72 -4.67
CA VAL A 282 -13.43 13.68 -3.62
C VAL A 282 -12.06 13.94 -4.25
N ARG A 283 -11.36 14.93 -3.71
CA ARG A 283 -10.03 15.29 -4.20
C ARG A 283 -9.03 14.19 -3.86
N SER A 284 -8.36 13.69 -4.88
CA SER A 284 -7.21 12.79 -4.76
C SER A 284 -5.97 13.55 -5.21
N ILE A 285 -4.93 13.57 -4.39
CA ILE A 285 -3.65 14.24 -4.70
C ILE A 285 -2.62 13.16 -4.96
N ASP A 286 -2.07 13.18 -6.17
CA ASP A 286 -0.92 12.38 -6.56
C ASP A 286 0.36 13.16 -6.30
N PHE A 287 1.21 12.65 -5.41
CA PHE A 287 2.50 13.27 -5.12
C PHE A 287 3.61 12.85 -6.09
N ARG A 288 3.37 11.89 -6.99
CA ARG A 288 4.26 11.53 -8.11
C ARG A 288 3.91 12.36 -9.34
N GLU A 289 4.91 12.64 -10.16
CA GLU A 289 4.72 13.26 -11.48
C GLU A 289 4.17 12.23 -12.50
N GLU A 290 2.89 11.86 -12.38
CA GLU A 290 2.20 11.05 -13.39
C GLU A 290 1.56 11.94 -14.49
N ASP A 291 1.29 11.37 -15.67
CA ASP A 291 0.56 12.07 -16.73
C ASP A 291 -0.94 12.05 -16.39
N PRO A 292 -1.59 13.22 -16.18
CA PRO A 292 -3.02 13.27 -15.85
C PRO A 292 -3.95 12.62 -16.87
N LYS A 293 -3.49 12.43 -18.12
CA LYS A 293 -4.26 11.70 -19.14
C LYS A 293 -4.39 10.20 -18.85
N GLU A 294 -3.52 9.66 -18.01
CA GLU A 294 -3.56 8.27 -17.59
C GLU A 294 -4.54 8.04 -16.42
N PHE A 295 -5.10 9.10 -15.83
CA PHE A 295 -6.02 8.99 -14.71
C PHE A 295 -7.44 8.57 -15.12
N MET A 296 -8.17 8.03 -14.15
CA MET A 296 -9.55 7.61 -14.36
C MET A 296 -10.46 8.80 -14.71
N SER A 297 -11.14 8.71 -15.85
CA SER A 297 -12.00 9.78 -16.35
C SER A 297 -13.14 10.12 -15.37
N GLY A 298 -13.34 11.43 -15.13
CA GLY A 298 -14.43 11.94 -14.30
C GLY A 298 -14.14 12.01 -12.80
N TYR A 299 -12.96 11.55 -12.36
CA TYR A 299 -12.50 11.65 -10.97
C TYR A 299 -11.62 12.89 -10.77
N ASN A 300 -11.73 13.50 -9.59
CA ASN A 300 -10.96 14.65 -9.17
C ASN A 300 -9.56 14.24 -8.68
N VAL A 301 -8.73 13.74 -9.60
CA VAL A 301 -7.33 13.41 -9.34
C VAL A 301 -6.45 14.55 -9.86
N VAL A 302 -5.63 15.11 -8.98
CA VAL A 302 -4.71 16.22 -9.28
C VAL A 302 -3.27 15.82 -8.97
N VAL A 303 -2.34 16.23 -9.84
CA VAL A 303 -0.90 16.03 -9.60
C VAL A 303 -0.37 17.19 -8.77
N TRP A 304 0.33 16.89 -7.68
CA TRP A 304 0.99 17.87 -6.84
C TRP A 304 1.90 18.79 -7.67
N SER A 305 1.67 20.09 -7.55
CA SER A 305 2.35 21.12 -8.36
C SER A 305 3.49 21.83 -7.61
N GLY A 306 3.96 21.27 -6.49
CA GLY A 306 5.06 21.82 -5.71
C GLY A 306 6.43 21.55 -6.33
N ILE A 307 7.49 21.82 -5.57
CA ILE A 307 8.87 21.61 -6.01
C ILE A 307 9.32 20.17 -5.74
N LYS A 308 8.81 19.58 -4.65
CA LYS A 308 9.15 18.22 -4.23
C LYS A 308 8.04 17.25 -4.62
N HIS A 309 8.37 15.96 -4.66
CA HIS A 309 7.46 14.87 -5.03
C HIS A 309 7.56 13.70 -4.05
N LEU A 310 6.66 12.72 -4.19
CA LEU A 310 6.52 11.57 -3.30
C LEU A 310 6.32 12.05 -1.85
N HIS A 311 6.81 11.32 -0.86
CA HIS A 311 6.72 11.70 0.56
C HIS A 311 7.25 13.10 0.89
N ASN A 312 8.24 13.56 0.13
CA ASN A 312 8.78 14.91 0.25
C ASN A 312 7.82 15.98 -0.30
N GLY A 313 7.02 15.64 -1.32
CA GLY A 313 5.93 16.46 -1.84
C GLY A 313 4.76 16.55 -0.86
N LEU A 314 4.39 15.43 -0.21
CA LEU A 314 3.39 15.45 0.86
C LEU A 314 3.84 16.34 2.02
N LEU A 315 5.11 16.26 2.42
CA LEU A 315 5.66 17.13 3.46
C LEU A 315 5.57 18.61 3.07
N GLU A 316 5.92 18.95 1.83
CA GLU A 316 5.79 20.32 1.30
C GLU A 316 4.33 20.79 1.31
N TYR A 317 3.39 19.93 0.93
CA TYR A 317 1.95 20.22 0.96
C TYR A 317 1.45 20.47 2.38
N LEU A 318 1.80 19.62 3.34
CA LEU A 318 1.45 19.79 4.76
C LEU A 318 2.00 21.09 5.33
N GLN A 319 3.27 21.41 5.03
CA GLN A 319 3.91 22.67 5.47
C GLN A 319 3.30 23.92 4.83
N SER A 320 2.50 23.78 3.78
CA SER A 320 1.76 24.88 3.16
C SER A 320 0.45 25.24 3.89
N ARG A 321 0.02 24.40 4.83
CA ARG A 321 -1.18 24.62 5.65
C ARG A 321 -1.04 25.91 6.48
N PRO A 322 -2.08 26.76 6.55
CA PRO A 322 -2.08 27.90 7.46
C PRO A 322 -1.96 27.44 8.92
N LYS A 323 -0.97 27.97 9.65
CA LYS A 323 -0.79 27.74 11.09
C LYS A 323 -1.50 28.83 11.90
#